data_AF-A0A6I3SSJ5-F1
#
_entry.id   AF-A0A6I3SSJ5-F1
#
_cell.length_a   1.000
_cell.length_b   1.000
_cell.length_c   1.000
_cell.angle_alpha   90.00
_cell.angle_beta   90.00
_cell.angle_gamma   90.00
#
_symmetry.space_group_name_H-M   'P 1'
#
loop_
_entity.id
_entity.type
_entity.pdbx_description
1 polymer ?
#
loop_
_entity_poly.entity_id
_entity_poly.type
_entity_poly.pdbx_seq_one_letter_code
_entity_poly.pdbx_strand_id
1 'polypeptide(L)'
;MTFISYTGADGSEVLLSDVIASTNADSIDRELSVTFSTGGQSVSGNYGYLVGAIGTVSAVPEPSTYAMLALGLAGIGLQARRKRAVKQAGK
;
A
#
# COMPACT_ATOMS: atom_id res chain seq x y z
N MET A 1 -4.92 8.79 -19.60
CA MET A 1 -3.64 9.52 -19.63
C MET A 1 -3.90 10.81 -20.36
N THR A 2 -3.73 11.94 -19.69
CA THR A 2 -4.04 13.26 -20.25
C THR A 2 -2.73 13.95 -20.61
N PHE A 3 -2.69 14.56 -21.78
CA PHE A 3 -1.57 15.35 -22.25
C PHE A 3 -2.08 16.73 -22.57
N ILE A 4 -1.29 17.74 -22.23
CA ILE A 4 -1.53 19.10 -22.66
C ILE A 4 -0.33 19.47 -23.52
N SER A 5 -0.60 19.88 -24.76
CA SER A 5 0.40 20.43 -25.66
C SER A 5 0.13 21.91 -25.86
N TYR A 6 1.19 22.71 -25.75
CA TYR A 6 1.19 24.11 -26.10
C TYR A 6 2.18 24.33 -27.23
N THR A 7 1.75 25.03 -28.28
CA THR A 7 2.63 25.45 -29.37
C THR A 7 2.84 26.96 -29.29
N GLY A 8 4.08 27.39 -29.17
CA GLY A 8 4.48 28.79 -29.20
C GLY A 8 4.36 29.38 -30.60
N ALA A 9 4.22 30.70 -30.69
CA ALA A 9 4.19 31.43 -31.97
C ALA A 9 5.52 31.30 -32.76
N ASP A 10 6.59 30.92 -32.06
CA ASP A 10 7.91 30.59 -32.60
C ASP A 10 8.03 29.13 -33.09
N GLY A 11 6.94 28.35 -33.02
CA GLY A 11 6.92 26.94 -33.39
C GLY A 11 7.54 26.00 -32.35
N SER A 12 7.86 26.51 -31.15
CA SER A 12 8.25 25.67 -30.02
C SER A 12 7.06 24.88 -29.49
N GLU A 13 7.29 23.69 -28.95
CA GLU A 13 6.26 22.85 -28.33
C GLU A 13 6.59 22.59 -26.87
N VAL A 14 5.56 22.64 -26.02
CA VAL A 14 5.61 22.23 -24.62
C VAL A 14 4.59 21.14 -24.41
N LEU A 15 5.06 19.95 -24.03
CA LEU A 15 4.23 18.81 -23.70
C LEU A 15 4.27 18.59 -22.19
N LEU A 16 3.09 18.55 -21.57
CA LEU A 16 2.91 18.17 -20.18
C LEU A 16 2.14 16.86 -20.11
N SER A 17 2.68 15.89 -19.38
CA SER A 17 1.99 14.64 -19.10
C SER A 17 2.01 14.35 -17.60
N ASP A 18 0.85 13.97 -17.08
CA ASP A 18 0.67 13.55 -15.70
C ASP A 18 0.19 12.11 -15.71
N VAL A 19 0.98 11.25 -15.08
CA VAL A 19 0.72 9.82 -15.03
C VAL A 19 0.86 9.30 -13.60
N ILE A 20 0.08 8.27 -13.30
CA ILE A 20 0.31 7.45 -12.12
C ILE A 20 1.52 6.57 -12.44
N ALA A 21 2.62 6.79 -11.73
CA ALA A 21 3.86 6.03 -11.88
C ALA A 21 3.80 4.71 -11.09
N SER A 22 3.15 4.72 -9.92
CA SER A 22 2.90 3.52 -9.13
C SER A 22 1.67 3.67 -8.25
N THR A 23 0.99 2.56 -8.00
CA THR A 23 -0.02 2.44 -6.95
C THR A 23 0.47 1.41 -5.92
N ASN A 24 0.78 1.89 -4.72
CA ASN A 24 1.09 1.05 -3.57
C ASN A 24 -0.11 0.98 -2.63
N ALA A 25 -0.03 0.15 -1.59
CA ALA A 25 -1.12 0.00 -0.62
C ALA A 25 -1.42 1.28 0.18
N ASP A 26 -0.44 2.18 0.34
CA ASP A 26 -0.53 3.41 1.18
C ASP A 26 -0.24 4.70 0.40
N SER A 27 0.22 4.60 -0.86
CA SER A 27 0.61 5.78 -1.65
C SER A 27 0.28 5.63 -3.13
N ILE A 28 0.02 6.77 -3.76
CA ILE A 28 0.04 6.90 -5.21
C ILE A 28 1.26 7.73 -5.56
N ASP A 29 2.20 7.12 -6.26
CA ASP A 29 3.34 7.84 -6.81
C ASP A 29 2.91 8.40 -8.17
N ARG A 30 2.99 9.71 -8.33
CA ARG A 30 2.66 10.39 -9.59
C ARG A 30 3.90 11.03 -10.18
N GLU A 31 3.91 11.11 -11.49
CA GLU A 31 4.99 11.70 -12.25
C GLU A 31 4.40 12.73 -13.22
N LEU A 32 4.89 13.97 -13.08
CA LEU A 32 4.68 15.02 -14.07
C LEU A 32 5.92 15.10 -14.95
N SER A 33 5.78 14.78 -16.23
CA SER A 33 6.84 15.02 -17.21
C SER A 33 6.53 16.30 -17.99
N VAL A 34 7.55 17.15 -18.11
CA VAL A 34 7.51 18.37 -18.91
C VAL A 34 8.58 18.26 -19.98
N THR A 35 8.18 18.39 -21.24
CA THR A 35 9.08 18.36 -22.39
C THR A 35 8.94 19.66 -23.17
N PHE A 36 10.06 20.33 -23.42
CA PHE A 36 10.17 21.45 -24.36
C PHE A 36 10.84 20.94 -25.64
N SER A 37 10.32 21.31 -26.80
CA SER A 37 10.84 20.88 -28.11
C SER A 37 10.87 22.05 -29.08
N THR A 38 11.90 22.11 -29.91
CA THR A 38 12.01 23.06 -31.04
C THR A 38 12.53 22.30 -32.26
N GLY A 39 11.64 21.69 -33.04
CA GLY A 39 11.85 21.15 -34.40
C GLY A 39 12.91 20.04 -34.59
N GLY A 40 14.11 20.19 -34.02
CA GLY A 40 15.20 19.23 -34.03
C GLY A 40 15.82 18.95 -32.66
N GLN A 41 15.51 19.72 -31.61
CA GLN A 41 16.04 19.52 -30.26
C GLN A 41 14.91 19.44 -29.24
N SER A 42 15.06 18.62 -28.20
CA SER A 42 14.14 18.56 -27.08
C SER A 42 14.88 18.45 -25.74
N VAL A 43 14.28 19.01 -24.70
CA VAL A 43 14.70 18.87 -23.30
C VAL A 43 13.50 18.44 -22.49
N SER A 44 13.67 17.36 -21.71
CA SER A 44 12.62 16.84 -20.83
C SER A 44 13.11 16.75 -19.39
N GLY A 45 12.17 16.92 -18.47
CA GLY A 45 12.39 16.76 -17.04
C GLY A 45 11.17 16.13 -16.38
N ASN A 46 11.42 15.25 -15.42
CA ASN A 46 10.38 14.52 -14.71
C ASN A 46 10.38 14.96 -13.24
N TYR A 47 9.21 15.33 -12.75
CA TYR A 47 8.96 15.69 -11.36
C TYR A 47 8.07 14.62 -10.75
N GLY A 48 8.69 13.73 -9.97
CA GLY A 48 7.97 12.75 -9.16
C GLY A 48 7.50 13.39 -7.86
N TYR A 49 6.23 13.19 -7.51
CA TYR A 49 5.70 13.58 -6.21
C TYR A 49 4.70 12.55 -5.68
N LEU A 50 4.75 12.33 -4.37
CA LEU A 50 3.91 11.37 -3.69
C LEU A 50 2.56 12.02 -3.40
N VAL A 51 1.49 11.50 -3.99
CA VAL A 51 0.13 11.99 -3.79
C VAL A 51 -0.63 10.96 -2.98
N GLY A 52 -0.89 11.31 -1.72
CA GLY A 52 -1.71 10.53 -0.81
C GLY A 52 -0.90 9.80 0.24
N ALA A 53 -1.16 10.16 1.50
CA ALA A 53 -1.10 9.21 2.60
C ALA A 53 -2.46 8.51 2.62
N ILE A 54 -2.56 7.32 2.03
CA ILE A 54 -3.77 6.51 2.06
C ILE A 54 -3.73 5.71 3.35
N GLY A 55 -4.10 6.36 4.46
CA GLY A 55 -3.94 5.84 5.82
C GLY A 55 -4.17 4.34 5.92
N THR A 56 -3.07 3.61 6.11
CA THR A 56 -3.09 2.15 6.21
C THR A 56 -3.86 1.73 7.47
N VAL A 57 -5.02 1.10 7.27
CA VAL A 57 -5.77 0.50 8.38
C VAL A 57 -5.10 -0.83 8.73
N SER A 58 -4.46 -0.89 9.88
CA SER A 58 -3.94 -2.14 10.42
C SER A 58 -5.10 -3.11 10.67
N ALA A 59 -4.99 -4.33 10.14
CA ALA A 59 -5.95 -5.38 10.42
C ALA A 59 -5.87 -5.76 11.90
N VAL A 60 -6.81 -5.28 12.70
CA VAL A 60 -6.96 -5.69 14.09
C VAL A 60 -7.80 -6.96 14.12
N PRO A 61 -7.30 -8.09 14.67
CA PRO A 61 -8.10 -9.31 14.80
C PRO A 61 -9.39 -9.03 15.56
N GLU A 62 -10.49 -9.62 15.09
CA GLU A 62 -11.79 -9.40 15.73
C GLU A 62 -11.77 -9.85 17.20
N PRO A 63 -12.57 -9.23 18.10
CA PRO A 63 -12.72 -9.70 19.47
C PRO A 63 -13.06 -11.19 19.58
N SER A 64 -13.81 -11.71 18.61
CA SER A 64 -14.17 -13.13 18.46
C SER A 64 -12.94 -14.03 18.21
N THR A 65 -11.92 -13.54 17.49
CA THR A 65 -10.69 -14.28 17.21
C THR A 65 -9.90 -14.52 18.49
N TYR A 66 -9.79 -13.49 19.33
CA TYR A 66 -9.20 -13.64 20.66
C TYR A 66 -10.03 -14.53 21.58
N ALA A 67 -11.36 -14.43 21.51
CA ALA A 67 -12.24 -15.30 22.29
C ALA A 67 -12.08 -16.78 21.92
N MET A 68 -11.98 -17.09 20.62
CA MET A 68 -11.78 -18.47 20.12
C MET A 68 -10.38 -18.99 20.47
N LEU A 69 -9.35 -18.15 20.38
CA LEU A 69 -8.01 -18.48 20.84
C LEU A 69 -8.00 -18.78 22.35
N ALA A 70 -8.63 -17.92 23.16
CA ALA A 70 -8.74 -18.12 24.61
C ALA A 70 -9.51 -19.41 24.95
N LEU A 71 -10.62 -19.69 24.24
CA LEU A 71 -11.38 -20.93 24.38
C LEU A 71 -10.55 -22.17 24.04
N GLY A 72 -9.80 -22.12 22.94
CA GLY A 72 -8.89 -23.21 22.55
C GLY A 72 -7.84 -23.49 23.62
N LEU A 73 -7.21 -22.44 24.14
CA LEU A 73 -6.22 -22.53 25.23
C LEU A 73 -6.84 -23.08 26.52
N ALA A 74 -8.03 -22.62 26.89
CA ALA A 74 -8.76 -23.13 28.06
C ALA A 74 -9.07 -24.63 27.91
N GLY A 75 -9.51 -25.06 26.73
CA GLY A 75 -9.75 -26.48 26.43
C GLY A 75 -8.51 -27.34 26.61
N ILE A 76 -7.36 -26.89 26.09
CA ILE A 76 -6.07 -27.59 26.24
C ILE A 76 -5.65 -27.65 27.71
N GLY A 77 -5.75 -26.54 28.44
CA GLY A 77 -5.38 -26.46 29.86
C GLY A 77 -6.22 -27.39 30.74
N LEU A 78 -7.54 -27.41 30.53
CA LEU A 78 -8.44 -28.31 31.25
C LEU A 78 -8.14 -29.78 30.95
N GLN A 79 -7.87 -30.13 29.69
CA GLN A 79 -7.54 -31.50 29.31
C GLN A 79 -6.21 -31.96 29.93
N ALA A 80 -5.20 -31.08 29.96
CA ALA A 80 -3.92 -31.36 30.63
C ALA A 80 -4.09 -31.58 32.14
N ARG A 81 -4.96 -30.79 32.81
CA ARG A 81 -5.26 -30.94 34.24
C ARG A 81 -5.90 -32.29 34.55
N ARG A 82 -6.86 -32.74 33.75
CA ARG A 82 -7.54 -34.05 33.94
C ARG A 82 -6.55 -35.21 33.83
N LYS A 83 -5.66 -35.19 32.84
CA LYS A 83 -4.64 -36.23 32.66
C LYS A 83 -3.65 -36.30 33.82
N ARG A 84 -3.30 -35.17 34.43
CA ARG A 84 -2.43 -35.12 35.61
C ARG A 84 -3.10 -35.68 36.87
N ALA A 85 -4.38 -35.36 37.09
CA ALA A 85 -5.13 -35.89 38.24
C ALA A 85 -5.25 -37.42 38.20
N VAL A 86 -5.52 -38.00 37.02
CA VAL A 86 -5.56 -39.47 36.84
C VAL A 86 -4.20 -40.12 37.06
N LYS A 87 -3.11 -39.49 36.59
CA LYS A 87 -1.74 -40.00 36.80
C LYS A 87 -1.27 -39.92 38.27
N GLN A 88 -1.84 -39.02 39.07
CA GLN A 88 -1.54 -38.89 40.50
C GLN A 88 -2.37 -39.83 41.39
N ALA A 89 -3.56 -40.27 40.94
CA ALA A 89 -4.43 -41.20 41.66
C ALA A 89 -4.10 -42.69 41.43
N GLY A 90 -3.28 -43.01 40.42
CA GLY A 90 -2.81 -44.37 40.11
C GLY A 90 -1.44 -44.69 40.67
N LYS A 91 -1.00 -44.00 41.74
CA LYS A 91 0.28 -44.21 42.41
C LYS A 91 0.06 -44.49 43.90
#